data_AF-A0A533QMA9-F1
#
_entry.id   AF-A0A533QMA9-F1
#
_cell.length_a   1.000
_cell.length_b   1.000
_cell.length_c   1.000
_cell.angle_alpha   90.00
_cell.angle_beta   90.00
_cell.angle_gamma   90.00
#
_symmetry.space_group_name_H-M   'P 1'
#
loop_
_entity.id
_entity.type
_entity.pdbx_description
1 polymer ?
#
loop_
_entity_poly.entity_id
_entity_poly.type
_entity_poly.pdbx_seq_one_letter_code
_entity_poly.pdbx_strand_id
1 'polypeptide(L)'
;MHVRIQEADFDVGSELAALRRADPRIGALASFVGLVRDVSGGAGVSEMSLEHYPGMTEKALAAIVGEALQRWSLIDVLVIHRVGRLLPTEQIVLVAVAAAHRAEAFAGCEFIMDYLKTRAPFWKRELTPEGARWVEARDEDDRAAERWRQPGG
;
A
#
# COMPACT_ATOMS: atom_id res chain seq x y z
N MET A 1 -0.64 -6.62 -13.53
CA MET A 1 0.18 -6.16 -12.38
C MET A 1 0.81 -4.84 -12.74
N HIS A 2 0.58 -3.82 -11.91
CA HIS A 2 1.12 -2.47 -12.06
C HIS A 2 1.66 -1.99 -10.71
N VAL A 3 2.93 -1.58 -10.65
CA VAL A 3 3.56 -1.02 -9.45
C VAL A 3 4.16 0.33 -9.82
N ARG A 4 3.81 1.39 -9.08
CA ARG A 4 4.31 2.74 -9.29
C ARG A 4 4.71 3.40 -7.97
N ILE A 5 5.86 4.05 -7.97
CA ILE A 5 6.27 4.99 -6.93
C ILE A 5 6.35 6.37 -7.57
N GLN A 6 5.69 7.36 -6.96
CA GLN A 6 5.57 8.70 -7.54
C GLN A 6 5.42 9.76 -6.46
N GLU A 7 5.65 11.04 -6.77
CA GLU A 7 5.36 12.14 -5.84
C GLU A 7 3.94 12.67 -6.00
N ALA A 8 3.50 12.78 -7.27
CA ALA A 8 2.19 13.28 -7.64
C ALA A 8 1.07 12.43 -7.02
N ASP A 9 -0.06 13.09 -6.72
CA ASP A 9 -1.25 12.39 -6.25
C ASP A 9 -1.86 11.49 -7.34
N PHE A 10 -2.77 10.61 -6.94
CA PHE A 10 -3.48 9.69 -7.83
C PHE A 10 -5.00 9.86 -7.71
N ASP A 11 -5.73 9.66 -8.81
CA ASP A 11 -7.19 9.65 -8.79
C ASP A 11 -7.71 8.22 -8.65
N VAL A 12 -8.25 7.88 -7.47
CA VAL A 12 -8.69 6.51 -7.15
C VAL A 12 -9.74 6.02 -8.15
N GLY A 13 -10.68 6.87 -8.55
CA GLY A 13 -11.75 6.50 -9.49
C GLY A 13 -11.20 6.10 -10.86
N SER A 14 -10.29 6.92 -11.40
CA SER A 14 -9.62 6.69 -12.69
C SER A 14 -8.76 5.44 -12.64
N GLU A 15 -8.03 5.21 -11.55
CA GLU A 15 -7.19 4.03 -11.38
C GLU A 15 -8.00 2.74 -11.28
N LEU A 16 -9.11 2.74 -10.54
CA LEU A 16 -10.01 1.58 -10.48
C LEU A 16 -10.72 1.33 -11.81
N ALA A 17 -11.10 2.38 -12.54
CA ALA A 17 -11.66 2.25 -13.88
C ALA A 17 -10.63 1.64 -14.85
N ALA A 18 -9.38 2.10 -14.79
CA ALA A 18 -8.27 1.61 -15.59
C ALA A 18 -7.82 0.19 -15.20
N LEU A 19 -8.01 -0.22 -13.95
CA LEU A 19 -7.73 -1.59 -13.51
C LEU A 19 -8.75 -2.58 -14.07
N ARG A 20 -10.05 -2.22 -14.06
CA ARG A 20 -11.09 -3.14 -14.53
C ARG A 20 -11.22 -3.25 -16.05
N ARG A 21 -10.82 -2.24 -16.84
CA ARG A 21 -10.83 -2.21 -18.33
C ARG A 21 -12.02 -2.88 -19.04
N ALA A 22 -13.20 -2.87 -18.44
CA ALA A 22 -14.36 -3.65 -18.89
C ALA A 22 -14.06 -5.15 -19.14
N ASP A 23 -13.11 -5.73 -18.41
CA ASP A 23 -12.78 -7.15 -18.47
C ASP A 23 -13.94 -7.98 -17.88
N PRO A 24 -14.62 -8.81 -18.69
CA PRO A 24 -15.82 -9.54 -18.25
C PRO A 24 -15.52 -10.61 -17.19
N ARG A 25 -14.24 -10.92 -16.94
CA ARG A 25 -13.83 -11.89 -15.92
C ARG A 25 -13.87 -11.29 -14.50
N ILE A 26 -13.81 -9.97 -14.38
CA ILE A 26 -13.73 -9.27 -13.09
C ILE A 26 -15.14 -9.18 -12.48
N GLY A 27 -15.38 -9.94 -11.42
CA GLY A 27 -16.61 -9.88 -10.63
C GLY A 27 -16.45 -9.10 -9.31
N ALA A 28 -15.21 -8.77 -8.92
CA ALA A 28 -14.94 -8.01 -7.70
C ALA A 28 -13.70 -7.12 -7.84
N LEU A 29 -13.79 -5.94 -7.24
CA LEU A 29 -12.67 -5.05 -6.94
C LEU A 29 -12.62 -4.83 -5.43
N ALA A 30 -11.43 -4.94 -4.84
CA ALA A 30 -11.16 -4.47 -3.49
C ALA A 30 -10.02 -3.45 -3.56
N SER A 31 -10.13 -2.37 -2.79
CA SER A 31 -9.08 -1.36 -2.72
C SER A 31 -8.89 -0.82 -1.32
N PHE A 32 -7.64 -0.51 -1.01
CA PHE A 32 -7.24 0.22 0.19
C PHE A 32 -6.58 1.53 -0.21
N VAL A 33 -7.01 2.63 0.41
CA VAL A 33 -6.37 3.94 0.29
C VAL A 33 -5.85 4.34 1.66
N GLY A 34 -4.53 4.46 1.79
CA GLY A 34 -3.92 5.03 2.97
C GLY A 34 -3.91 6.55 2.87
N LEU A 35 -4.23 7.22 3.98
CA LEU A 35 -4.13 8.67 4.14
C LEU A 35 -3.14 9.03 5.24
N VAL A 36 -2.52 10.20 5.14
CA VAL A 36 -1.72 10.78 6.24
C VAL A 36 -2.64 11.18 7.38
N ARG A 37 -2.34 10.75 8.60
CA ARG A 37 -3.11 11.12 9.80
C ARG A 37 -2.53 12.36 10.46
N ASP A 38 -3.42 13.21 10.98
CA ASP A 38 -3.11 14.46 11.69
C ASP A 38 -2.41 14.22 13.05
N VAL A 39 -2.65 13.05 13.67
CA VAL A 39 -2.02 12.67 14.94
C VAL A 39 -1.23 11.37 14.76
N SER A 40 0.06 11.43 15.07
CA SER A 40 0.95 10.26 15.15
C SER A 40 1.70 10.33 16.47
N GLY A 41 1.44 9.37 17.38
CA GLY A 41 2.12 9.33 18.68
C GLY A 41 1.71 10.40 19.69
N GLY A 42 0.54 11.03 19.53
CA GLY A 42 -0.03 11.98 20.52
C GLY A 42 0.35 13.45 20.33
N ALA A 43 1.26 13.76 19.40
CA ALA A 43 1.57 15.12 18.94
C ALA A 43 0.97 15.36 17.55
N GLY A 44 0.55 16.59 17.27
CA GLY A 44 0.08 16.99 15.95
C GLY A 44 1.22 16.94 14.93
N VAL A 45 1.00 16.27 13.80
CA VAL A 45 1.99 16.17 12.72
C VAL A 45 1.70 17.26 11.70
N SER A 46 2.60 18.22 11.57
CA SER A 46 2.46 19.29 10.59
C SER A 46 2.75 18.82 9.16
N GLU A 47 3.70 17.89 9.01
CA GLU A 47 4.17 17.38 7.74
C GLU A 47 4.82 16.00 7.91
N MET A 48 4.69 15.17 6.87
CA MET A 48 5.43 13.92 6.73
C MET A 48 6.25 13.94 5.43
N SER A 49 7.52 13.55 5.51
CA SER A 49 8.35 13.25 4.33
C SER A 49 8.56 11.74 4.24
N LEU A 50 8.38 11.18 3.04
CA LEU A 50 8.65 9.78 2.76
C LEU A 50 9.75 9.62 1.73
N GLU A 51 10.74 8.83 2.10
CA GLU A 51 11.83 8.43 1.23
C GLU A 51 11.73 6.94 0.93
N HIS A 52 12.31 6.53 -0.19
CA HIS A 52 12.35 5.13 -0.61
C HIS A 52 13.70 4.82 -1.22
N TYR A 53 14.01 3.54 -1.42
CA TYR A 53 15.23 3.11 -2.11
C TYR A 53 14.89 2.86 -3.58
N PRO A 54 15.28 3.76 -4.51
CA PRO A 54 14.92 3.62 -5.91
C PRO A 54 15.40 2.29 -6.50
N GLY A 55 14.49 1.58 -7.15
CA GLY A 55 14.71 0.27 -7.74
C GLY A 55 14.60 -0.90 -6.76
N MET A 56 14.91 -0.74 -5.47
CA MET A 56 14.73 -1.81 -4.48
C MET A 56 13.29 -1.85 -3.97
N THR A 57 12.69 -0.70 -3.71
CA THR A 57 11.30 -0.63 -3.23
C THR A 57 10.32 -1.18 -4.27
N GLU A 58 10.49 -0.84 -5.55
CA GLU A 58 9.67 -1.36 -6.64
C GLU A 58 9.82 -2.88 -6.80
N LYS A 59 11.05 -3.40 -6.66
CA LYS A 59 11.31 -4.85 -6.68
C LYS A 59 10.63 -5.57 -5.51
N ALA A 60 10.70 -4.99 -4.31
CA ALA A 60 10.03 -5.54 -3.13
C ALA A 60 8.51 -5.58 -3.32
N LEU A 61 7.91 -4.48 -3.80
CA LEU A 61 6.49 -4.41 -4.12
C LEU A 61 6.08 -5.42 -5.21
N ALA A 62 6.87 -5.54 -6.27
CA ALA A 62 6.63 -6.52 -7.32
C ALA A 62 6.69 -7.97 -6.79
N ALA A 63 7.62 -8.26 -5.88
CA ALA A 63 7.71 -9.57 -5.24
C ALA A 63 6.49 -9.88 -4.37
N ILE A 64 6.01 -8.90 -3.58
CA ILE A 64 4.79 -9.02 -2.77
C ILE A 64 3.58 -9.31 -3.67
N VAL A 65 3.40 -8.56 -4.75
CA VAL A 65 2.29 -8.79 -5.68
C VAL A 65 2.43 -10.14 -6.39
N GLY A 66 3.66 -10.54 -6.74
CA GLY A 66 3.93 -11.87 -7.28
C GLY A 66 3.51 -13.00 -6.33
N GLU A 67 3.79 -12.85 -5.04
CA GLU A 67 3.36 -13.80 -4.00
C GLU A 67 1.82 -13.82 -3.85
N ALA A 68 1.15 -12.67 -3.92
CA ALA A 68 -0.31 -12.60 -3.90
C ALA A 68 -0.94 -13.33 -5.09
N LEU A 69 -0.38 -13.15 -6.29
CA LEU A 69 -0.81 -13.82 -7.52
C LEU A 69 -0.59 -15.34 -7.49
N GLN A 70 0.36 -15.83 -6.69
CA GLN A 70 0.58 -17.26 -6.49
C GLN A 70 -0.40 -17.86 -5.48
N ARG A 71 -0.83 -17.08 -4.49
CA ARG A 71 -1.75 -17.53 -3.42
C ARG A 71 -3.22 -17.50 -3.84
N TRP A 72 -3.61 -16.51 -4.65
CA TRP A 72 -5.00 -16.31 -5.07
C TRP A 72 -5.11 -16.11 -6.58
N SER A 73 -6.26 -16.52 -7.13
CA SER A 73 -6.63 -16.30 -8.54
C SER A 73 -7.03 -14.83 -8.79
N LEU A 74 -6.06 -13.92 -8.70
CA LEU A 74 -6.26 -12.50 -8.97
C LEU A 74 -6.13 -12.22 -10.48
N ILE A 75 -6.98 -11.36 -11.00
CA ILE A 75 -7.01 -10.99 -12.43
C ILE A 75 -6.04 -9.86 -12.72
N ASP A 76 -6.05 -8.83 -11.87
CA ASP A 76 -5.11 -7.72 -11.96
C ASP A 76 -4.88 -7.08 -10.60
N VAL A 77 -3.74 -6.42 -10.45
CA VAL A 77 -3.32 -5.77 -9.20
C VAL A 77 -2.62 -4.47 -9.54
N LEU A 78 -2.96 -3.41 -8.81
CA LEU A 78 -2.32 -2.11 -8.85
C LEU A 78 -1.83 -1.74 -7.45
N VAL A 79 -0.57 -1.29 -7.39
CA VAL A 79 0.01 -0.64 -6.21
C VAL A 79 0.60 0.69 -6.64
N ILE A 80 0.12 1.78 -6.04
CA ILE A 80 0.71 3.12 -6.16
C ILE A 80 1.14 3.55 -4.76
N HIS A 81 2.41 3.91 -4.58
CA HIS A 81 2.87 4.50 -3.34
C HIS A 81 3.46 5.88 -3.60
N ARG A 82 3.04 6.87 -2.80
CA ARG A 82 3.57 8.22 -2.87
C ARG A 82 4.82 8.38 -2.03
N VAL A 83 5.73 9.22 -2.50
CA VAL A 83 6.96 9.64 -1.79
C VAL A 83 7.08 11.15 -1.81
N GLY A 84 8.06 11.69 -1.10
CA GLY A 84 8.24 13.12 -0.94
C GLY A 84 7.42 13.68 0.22
N ARG A 85 7.10 14.98 0.12
CA ARG A 85 6.39 15.74 1.14
C ARG A 85 4.88 15.49 1.04
N LEU A 86 4.27 15.12 2.17
CA LEU A 86 2.85 14.86 2.30
C LEU A 86 2.27 15.57 3.54
N LEU A 87 1.06 16.09 3.39
CA LEU A 87 0.31 16.77 4.45
C LEU A 87 -0.75 15.85 5.06
N PRO A 88 -1.23 16.14 6.30
CA PRO A 88 -2.40 15.47 6.85
C PRO A 88 -3.56 15.42 5.86
N THR A 89 -4.30 14.31 5.85
CA THR A 89 -5.40 13.98 4.95
C THR A 89 -5.04 13.66 3.50
N GLU A 90 -3.79 13.90 3.07
CA GLU A 90 -3.36 13.52 1.71
C GLU A 90 -3.27 12.00 1.55
N GLN A 91 -3.53 11.53 0.33
CA GLN A 91 -3.39 10.12 -0.02
C GLN A 91 -1.91 9.75 -0.06
N ILE A 92 -1.57 8.57 0.44
CA ILE A 92 -0.18 8.06 0.49
C ILE A 92 -0.02 6.77 -0.32
N VAL A 93 -0.99 5.87 -0.27
CA VAL A 93 -0.87 4.57 -0.94
C VAL A 93 -2.24 4.13 -1.44
N LEU A 94 -2.26 3.55 -2.63
CA LEU A 94 -3.38 2.81 -3.20
C LEU A 94 -2.93 1.37 -3.46
N VAL A 95 -3.64 0.41 -2.88
CA VAL A 95 -3.61 -0.98 -3.33
C VAL A 95 -4.99 -1.30 -3.88
N ALA A 96 -5.05 -1.83 -5.09
CA ALA A 96 -6.29 -2.27 -5.70
C ALA A 96 -6.11 -3.64 -6.35
N VAL A 97 -7.07 -4.53 -6.10
CA VAL A 97 -7.04 -5.92 -6.56
C VAL A 97 -8.34 -6.24 -7.26
N ALA A 98 -8.23 -6.83 -8.44
CA ALA A 98 -9.33 -7.36 -9.23
C ALA A 98 -9.34 -8.89 -9.19
N ALA A 99 -10.51 -9.48 -8.98
CA ALA A 99 -10.70 -10.94 -8.99
C ALA A 99 -12.09 -11.32 -9.50
N ALA A 100 -12.30 -12.61 -9.74
CA ALA A 100 -13.60 -13.15 -10.12
C ALA A 100 -14.62 -13.04 -8.96
N HIS A 101 -14.16 -13.25 -7.72
CA HIS A 101 -15.00 -13.16 -6.53
C HIS A 101 -14.37 -12.30 -5.43
N ARG A 102 -15.22 -11.83 -4.52
CA ARG A 102 -14.84 -10.86 -3.49
C ARG A 102 -13.84 -11.41 -2.47
N ALA A 103 -13.86 -12.72 -2.21
CA ALA A 103 -13.02 -13.33 -1.18
C ALA A 103 -11.54 -13.19 -1.54
N GLU A 104 -11.18 -13.53 -2.78
CA GLU A 104 -9.83 -13.39 -3.32
C GLU A 104 -9.43 -11.91 -3.43
N ALA A 105 -10.36 -11.04 -3.84
CA ALA A 105 -10.08 -9.60 -3.94
C ALA A 105 -9.72 -9.01 -2.56
N PHE A 106 -10.51 -9.31 -1.52
CA PHE A 106 -10.22 -8.84 -0.16
C PHE A 106 -8.93 -9.44 0.37
N ALA A 107 -8.75 -10.76 0.30
CA ALA A 107 -7.57 -11.43 0.81
C ALA A 107 -6.29 -10.93 0.14
N GLY A 108 -6.29 -10.80 -1.20
CA GLY A 108 -5.16 -10.26 -1.94
C GLY A 108 -4.85 -8.81 -1.58
N CYS A 109 -5.87 -7.95 -1.44
CA CYS A 109 -5.69 -6.55 -1.09
C CYS A 109 -5.09 -6.38 0.32
N GLU A 110 -5.60 -7.15 1.28
CA GLU A 110 -5.16 -7.12 2.67
C GLU A 110 -3.74 -7.67 2.82
N PHE A 111 -3.45 -8.81 2.18
CA PHE A 111 -2.11 -9.41 2.15
C PHE A 111 -1.05 -8.44 1.60
N ILE A 112 -1.33 -7.80 0.47
CA ILE A 112 -0.39 -6.85 -0.15
C ILE A 112 -0.12 -5.68 0.80
N MET A 113 -1.13 -5.15 1.48
CA MET A 113 -0.97 -4.04 2.41
C MET A 113 -0.12 -4.40 3.63
N ASP A 114 -0.35 -5.56 4.24
CA ASP A 114 0.43 -6.00 5.41
C ASP A 114 1.91 -6.22 5.05
N TYR A 115 2.17 -6.86 3.91
CA TYR A 115 3.53 -7.11 3.46
C TYR A 115 4.23 -5.84 2.98
N LEU A 116 3.50 -4.91 2.36
CA LEU A 116 4.04 -3.61 1.97
C LEU A 116 4.60 -2.88 3.18
N LYS A 117 3.84 -2.83 4.28
CA LYS A 117 4.25 -2.10 5.49
C LYS A 117 5.48 -2.69 6.20
N THR A 118 5.76 -3.97 6.00
CA THR A 118 6.84 -4.68 6.69
C THR A 118 8.05 -4.94 5.81
N ARG A 119 7.87 -5.09 4.50
CA ARG A 119 8.92 -5.55 3.58
C ARG A 119 9.33 -4.52 2.52
N ALA A 120 8.55 -3.46 2.29
CA ALA A 120 8.93 -2.42 1.35
C ALA A 120 9.76 -1.34 2.07
N PRO A 121 11.00 -1.06 1.63
CA PRO A 121 11.86 -0.06 2.26
C PRO A 121 11.35 1.35 1.99
N PHE A 122 10.61 1.88 2.97
CA PHE A 122 10.20 3.27 3.07
C PHE A 122 10.71 3.85 4.38
N TRP A 123 11.24 5.07 4.34
CA TRP A 123 11.66 5.79 5.54
C TRP A 123 10.76 7.00 5.74
N LYS A 124 10.10 7.00 6.89
CA LYS A 124 9.13 8.02 7.26
C LYS A 124 9.78 9.00 8.23
N ARG A 125 9.77 10.29 7.85
CA ARG A 125 10.17 11.40 8.71
C ARG A 125 8.96 12.28 8.99
N GLU A 126 8.71 12.58 10.25
CA GLU A 126 7.62 13.47 10.69
C GLU A 126 8.21 14.78 11.22
N LEU A 127 7.55 15.90 10.91
CA LEU A 127 7.82 17.20 11.51
C LEU A 127 6.76 17.51 12.57
N THR A 128 7.18 17.57 13.82
CA THR A 128 6.34 17.93 14.98
C THR A 128 6.75 19.30 15.54
N PRO A 129 5.98 19.90 16.47
CA PRO A 129 6.37 21.14 17.12
C PRO A 129 7.73 21.07 17.83
N GLU A 130 8.16 19.87 18.24
CA GLU A 130 9.43 19.61 18.93
C GLU A 130 10.61 19.38 17.96
N GLY A 131 10.34 19.23 16.66
CA GLY A 131 11.35 19.05 15.62
C GLY A 131 11.08 17.88 14.68
N ALA A 132 12.02 17.64 13.76
CA ALA A 132 11.93 16.53 12.82
C ALA A 132 12.44 15.23 13.46
N ARG A 133 11.70 14.14 13.30
CA ARG A 133 12.09 12.80 13.78
C ARG A 133 11.81 11.72 12.75
N TRP A 134 12.64 10.68 12.75
CA TRP A 134 12.37 9.46 12.01
C TRP A 134 11.40 8.57 12.78
N VAL A 135 10.48 7.95 12.06
CA VAL A 135 9.46 7.07 12.64
C VAL A 135 9.91 5.63 12.46
N GLU A 136 10.01 4.91 13.57
CA GLU A 136 10.33 3.47 13.56
C GLU A 136 9.13 2.65 13.08
N ALA A 137 9.43 1.49 12.50
CA ALA A 137 8.42 0.48 12.18
C ALA A 137 7.72 0.01 13.45
N ARG A 138 6.46 -0.41 13.33
CA ARG A 138 5.65 -0.86 14.47
C ARG A 138 5.62 -2.38 14.53
N ASP A 139 5.79 -2.95 15.72
CA ASP A 139 5.65 -4.40 15.97
C ASP A 139 4.29 -4.98 15.52
N GLU A 140 3.26 -4.13 15.49
CA GLU A 140 1.93 -4.50 15.02
C GLU A 140 1.91 -4.87 13.53
N ASP A 141 2.70 -4.17 12.70
CA ASP A 141 2.78 -4.45 11.28
C ASP A 141 3.47 -5.80 11.04
N ASP A 142 4.50 -6.13 11.83
CA ASP A 142 5.16 -7.45 11.78
C ASP A 142 4.20 -8.59 12.13
N ARG A 143 3.43 -8.45 13.21
CA ARG A 143 2.40 -9.45 13.58
C ARG A 143 1.34 -9.62 12.50
N ALA A 144 0.92 -8.52 11.86
CA ALA A 144 -0.03 -8.57 10.76
C ALA A 144 0.56 -9.33 9.56
N ALA A 145 1.84 -9.14 9.23
CA ALA A 145 2.49 -9.91 8.18
C ALA A 145 2.68 -11.39 8.56
N GLU A 146 2.91 -11.71 9.84
CA GLU A 146 3.11 -13.09 10.29
C GLU A 146 1.89 -13.99 10.10
N ARG A 147 0.66 -13.45 10.13
CA ARG A 147 -0.56 -14.25 9.91
C ARG A 147 -0.59 -14.93 8.55
N TRP A 148 0.14 -14.38 7.57
CA TRP A 148 0.24 -14.92 6.22
C TRP A 148 1.37 -15.93 6.03
N ARG A 149 2.16 -16.26 7.07
CA ARG A 149 3.23 -17.27 6.98
C ARG A 149 2.70 -18.69 6.80
N GLN A 150 1.45 -18.98 7.15
CA GLN A 150 0.85 -20.30 6.92
C GLN A 150 -0.05 -20.27 5.68
N PRO A 151 -0.01 -21.30 4.80
CA PRO A 151 -0.89 -21.38 3.65
C PRO A 151 -2.30 -21.75 4.14
N GLY A 152 -3.21 -20.77 4.17
CA GLY A 152 -4.63 -21.02 4.52
C GLY A 152 -5.35 -19.90 5.28
N GLY A 153 -4.75 -18.72 5.45
CA GLY A 153 -5.44 -17.52 5.94
C GLY A 153 -6.32 -16.86 4.89
#